data_AF-A0A971QHX0-F1
#
_entry.id   AF-A0A971QHX0-F1
#
_cell.length_a   1.000
_cell.length_b   1.000
_cell.length_c   1.000
_cell.angle_alpha   90.00
_cell.angle_beta   90.00
_cell.angle_gamma   90.00
#
_symmetry.space_group_name_H-M   'P 1'
#
loop_
_entity.id
_entity.type
_entity.pdbx_description
1 polymer ?
#
loop_
_entity_poly.entity_id
_entity_poly.type
_entity_poly.pdbx_seq_one_letter_code
_entity_poly.pdbx_strand_id
1 'polypeptide(L)'
;MSPRSKGTDKTRFTFWLPEDTHAQLTELQRATGKESVAEVIREAIRVYQDLLKASEDGVDLYFEDSKTGKKGHIWLLPGRFPASRKGK
;
A
#
# COMPACT_ATOMS: atom_id res chain seq x y z
N MET A 1 -19.54 -38.58 6.25
CA MET A 1 -19.77 -37.42 5.37
C MET A 1 -19.73 -36.14 6.19
N SER A 2 -18.78 -35.27 5.87
CA SER A 2 -18.81 -33.79 5.91
C SER A 2 -17.36 -33.30 5.91
N PRO A 3 -16.87 -32.67 4.82
CA PRO A 3 -15.50 -32.17 4.79
C PRO A 3 -15.43 -30.92 5.70
N ARG A 4 -14.61 -30.98 6.75
CA ARG A 4 -14.18 -29.78 7.48
C ARG A 4 -13.48 -28.88 6.46
N SER A 5 -14.08 -27.74 6.13
CA SER A 5 -13.39 -26.72 5.35
C SER A 5 -12.15 -26.32 6.14
N LYS A 6 -10.97 -26.55 5.55
CA LYS A 6 -9.72 -25.97 6.04
C LYS A 6 -9.85 -24.47 5.88
N GLY A 7 -10.36 -23.79 6.91
CA GLY A 7 -10.33 -22.33 6.97
C GLY A 7 -8.89 -21.89 6.76
N THR A 8 -8.68 -20.91 5.87
CA THR A 8 -7.37 -20.31 5.66
C THR A 8 -6.82 -19.85 7.01
N ASP A 9 -5.63 -20.34 7.39
CA ASP A 9 -4.99 -19.96 8.63
C ASP A 9 -4.79 -18.44 8.65
N LYS A 10 -5.51 -17.75 9.54
CA LYS A 10 -5.43 -16.30 9.70
C LYS A 10 -4.39 -16.00 10.77
N THR A 11 -3.29 -15.37 10.37
CA THR A 11 -2.31 -14.84 11.32
C THR A 11 -2.78 -13.48 11.85
N ARG A 12 -2.83 -13.34 13.18
CA ARG A 12 -3.19 -12.08 13.85
C ARG A 12 -1.93 -11.32 14.21
N PHE A 13 -1.91 -10.04 13.86
CA PHE A 13 -0.85 -9.10 14.25
C PHE A 13 -1.43 -7.99 15.12
N THR A 14 -0.60 -7.47 16.03
CA THR A 14 -0.93 -6.32 16.86
C THR A 14 0.14 -5.27 16.64
N PHE A 15 -0.29 -4.04 16.35
CA PHE A 15 0.60 -2.92 16.08
C PHE A 15 0.35 -1.83 17.12
N TRP A 16 1.42 -1.20 17.57
CA TRP A 16 1.36 0.06 18.30
C TRP A 16 1.57 1.18 17.31
N LEU A 17 0.56 2.01 17.11
CA LEU A 17 0.59 3.11 16.16
C LEU A 17 0.55 4.44 16.92
N PRO A 18 1.27 5.48 16.45
CA PRO A 18 1.06 6.85 16.91
C PRO A 18 -0.41 7.25 16.73
N GLU A 19 -0.92 8.09 17.63
CA GLU A 19 -2.32 8.53 17.62
C GLU A 19 -2.70 9.19 16.29
N ASP A 20 -1.83 10.06 15.77
CA ASP A 20 -2.02 10.72 14.47
C ASP A 20 -2.13 9.72 13.32
N THR A 21 -1.31 8.66 13.32
CA THR A 21 -1.37 7.61 12.31
C THR A 21 -2.69 6.84 12.38
N HIS A 22 -3.17 6.53 13.59
CA HIS A 22 -4.45 5.87 13.78
C HIS A 22 -5.62 6.77 13.33
N ALA A 23 -5.57 8.07 13.61
CA ALA A 23 -6.55 9.04 13.14
C ALA A 23 -6.61 9.10 11.61
N GLN A 24 -5.46 9.18 10.94
CA GLN A 24 -5.37 9.16 9.47
C GLN A 24 -5.94 7.86 8.87
N LEU A 25 -5.62 6.70 9.45
CA LEU A 25 -6.17 5.42 9.00
C LEU A 25 -7.71 5.35 9.18
N THR A 26 -8.23 5.95 10.24
CA THR A 26 -9.67 6.05 10.49
C THR A 26 -10.36 6.96 9.47
N GLU A 27 -9.73 8.07 9.09
CA GLU A 27 -10.22 8.95 8.02
C GLU A 27 -10.22 8.23 6.67
N LEU A 28 -9.13 7.54 6.33
CA LEU A 28 -9.03 6.73 5.11
C LEU A 28 -10.10 5.64 5.07
N GLN A 29 -10.36 4.95 6.19
CA GLN A 29 -11.45 3.96 6.27
C GLN A 29 -12.79 4.58 5.85
N ARG A 30 -13.13 5.75 6.40
CA ARG A 30 -14.39 6.45 6.07
C ARG A 30 -14.43 6.88 4.61
N ALA A 31 -13.34 7.46 4.10
CA ALA A 31 -13.24 7.94 2.72
C ALA A 31 -13.35 6.82 1.69
N THR A 32 -12.86 5.62 2.01
CA THR A 32 -12.86 4.44 1.13
C THR A 32 -14.03 3.49 1.36
N GLY A 33 -14.88 3.75 2.36
CA GLY A 33 -16.04 2.93 2.69
C GLY A 33 -15.69 1.54 3.24
N LYS A 34 -14.50 1.37 3.81
CA LYS A 34 -13.99 0.07 4.28
C LYS A 34 -14.61 -0.32 5.62
N GLU A 35 -14.80 -1.61 5.84
CA GLU A 35 -15.49 -2.10 7.04
C GLU A 35 -14.65 -1.92 8.31
N SER A 36 -13.33 -1.84 8.17
CA SER A 36 -12.41 -1.68 9.29
C SER A 36 -11.07 -1.06 8.89
N VAL A 37 -10.37 -0.44 9.86
CA VAL A 37 -8.96 -0.03 9.73
C VAL A 37 -8.07 -1.19 9.29
N ALA A 38 -8.34 -2.42 9.76
CA ALA A 38 -7.58 -3.61 9.36
C ALA A 38 -7.73 -3.95 7.87
N GLU A 39 -8.85 -3.58 7.24
CA GLU A 39 -9.03 -3.72 5.79
C GLU A 39 -8.22 -2.68 5.02
N VAL A 40 -8.22 -1.43 5.50
CA VAL A 40 -7.38 -0.34 4.95
C VAL A 40 -5.90 -0.75 4.99
N ILE A 41 -5.42 -1.25 6.13
CA ILE A 41 -4.03 -1.71 6.27
C ILE A 41 -3.72 -2.87 5.31
N ARG A 42 -4.63 -3.85 5.17
CA ARG A 42 -4.43 -4.98 4.24
C ARG A 42 -4.33 -4.51 2.80
N GLU A 43 -5.15 -3.55 2.40
CA GLU A 43 -5.10 -2.99 1.05
C GLU A 43 -3.83 -2.17 0.82
N ALA A 44 -3.44 -1.34 1.78
CA ALA A 44 -2.18 -0.59 1.71
C ALA A 44 -0.96 -1.51 1.56
N ILE A 45 -0.91 -2.64 2.30
CA ILE A 45 0.15 -3.64 2.17
C ILE A 45 0.15 -4.26 0.76
N ARG A 46 -1.01 -4.59 0.20
CA ARG A 46 -1.11 -5.15 -1.15
C ARG A 46 -0.63 -4.16 -2.21
N VAL A 47 -1.10 -2.92 -2.17
CA VAL A 47 -0.65 -1.86 -3.07
C VAL A 47 0.87 -1.69 -2.98
N TYR A 48 1.42 -1.67 -1.76
CA TYR A 48 2.85 -1.59 -1.55
C TYR A 48 3.60 -2.79 -2.15
N GLN A 49 3.11 -4.02 -1.99
CA GLN A 49 3.68 -5.22 -2.60
C GLN A 49 3.64 -5.18 -4.14
N ASP A 50 2.51 -4.76 -4.72
CA ASP A 50 2.34 -4.64 -6.17
C ASP A 50 3.30 -3.60 -6.74
N LEU A 51 3.48 -2.47 -6.05
CA LEU A 51 4.43 -1.43 -6.42
C LEU A 51 5.89 -1.93 -6.30
N LEU A 52 6.22 -2.69 -5.24
CA LEU A 52 7.56 -3.29 -5.11
C LEU A 52 7.84 -4.23 -6.29
N LYS A 53 6.89 -5.10 -6.62
CA LYS A 53 7.01 -6.03 -7.74
C LYS A 53 7.19 -5.30 -9.06
N ALA A 54 6.38 -4.27 -9.34
CA ALA A 54 6.54 -3.45 -10.53
C ALA A 54 7.93 -2.80 -10.60
N SER A 55 8.46 -2.32 -9.47
CA SER A 55 9.82 -1.78 -9.40
C SER A 55 10.90 -2.85 -9.66
N GLU A 56 10.72 -4.09 -9.18
CA GLU A 56 11.63 -5.21 -9.43
C GLU A 56 11.62 -5.63 -10.91
N ASP A 57 10.45 -5.56 -11.55
CA ASP A 57 10.25 -5.81 -12.98
C ASP A 57 10.79 -4.66 -13.87
N GLY A 58 11.37 -3.61 -13.27
CA GLY A 58 11.96 -2.47 -13.97
C GLY A 58 10.94 -1.46 -14.50
N VAL A 59 9.72 -1.46 -13.95
CA VAL A 59 8.67 -0.49 -14.30
C VAL A 59 8.93 0.82 -13.56
N ASP A 60 9.00 1.91 -14.33
CA ASP A 60 9.08 3.26 -13.75
C ASP A 60 7.71 3.65 -13.16
N LEU A 61 7.69 3.98 -11.86
CA LEU A 61 6.47 4.36 -11.14
C LEU A 61 6.32 5.88 -11.04
N TYR A 62 5.14 6.37 -11.40
CA TYR A 62 4.80 7.80 -11.37
C TYR A 62 3.48 8.02 -10.63
N PHE A 63 3.40 9.11 -9.87
CA PHE A 63 2.12 9.64 -9.38
C PHE A 63 1.69 10.82 -10.24
N GLU A 64 0.37 11.01 -10.34
CA GLU A 64 -0.25 12.19 -10.95
C GLU A 64 -1.31 12.71 -9.98
N ASP A 65 -1.14 13.95 -9.53
CA ASP A 65 -2.12 14.63 -8.71
C ASP A 65 -3.28 15.08 -9.61
N SER A 66 -4.46 14.51 -9.38
CA SER A 66 -5.65 14.76 -10.22
C SER A 66 -6.22 16.18 -10.11
N LYS A 67 -5.84 16.95 -9.07
CA LYS A 67 -6.33 18.32 -8.85
C LYS A 67 -5.39 19.37 -9.46
N THR A 68 -4.09 19.11 -9.41
CA THR A 68 -3.04 20.06 -9.81
C THR A 68 -2.34 19.65 -11.11
N GLY A 69 -2.54 18.42 -11.58
CA GLY A 69 -1.84 17.84 -12.73
C GLY A 69 -0.36 17.57 -12.50
N LYS A 70 0.15 17.75 -11.26
CA LYS A 70 1.56 17.53 -10.95
C LYS A 70 1.90 16.06 -11.04
N LYS A 71 2.98 15.75 -11.76
CA LYS A 71 3.53 14.40 -11.88
C LYS A 71 4.86 14.29 -11.16
N GLY A 72 5.17 13.13 -10.60
CA GLY A 72 6.46 12.86 -9.99
C GLY A 72 6.75 11.38 -9.88
N HIS A 73 8.01 11.04 -9.67
CA HIS A 73 8.41 9.65 -9.44
C HIS A 73 7.94 9.18 -8.06
N ILE A 74 7.51 7.92 -7.96
CA ILE A 74 7.23 7.26 -6.69
C ILE A 74 8.50 6.56 -6.20
N TRP A 75 8.80 6.72 -4.92
CA TRP A 75 9.99 6.19 -4.26
C TRP A 75 9.52 5.21 -3.20
N LEU A 76 9.78 3.92 -3.40
CA LEU A 76 9.42 2.88 -2.44
C LEU A 76 10.58 2.59 -1.49
N LEU A 77 10.31 2.42 -0.21
CA LEU A 77 11.29 2.01 0.80
C LEU A 77 10.92 0.63 1.35
N PRO A 78 11.86 -0.33 1.51
CA PRO A 78 13.23 -0.27 1.01
C PRO A 78 13.26 -0.57 -0.49
N GLY A 79 13.78 0.35 -1.30
CA GLY A 79 13.80 0.20 -2.75
C GLY A 79 14.98 0.96 -3.35
N ARG A 80 15.38 0.58 -4.56
CA ARG A 80 16.42 1.30 -5.29
C ARG A 80 15.91 2.68 -5.66
N PHE A 81 16.70 3.71 -5.37
CA PHE A 81 16.46 5.05 -5.88
C PHE A 81 16.24 4.97 -7.40
N PRO A 82 15.20 5.62 -7.95
CA PRO A 82 15.06 5.71 -9.40
C PRO A 82 16.35 6.35 -9.91
N ALA A 83 17.12 5.59 -10.69
CA ALA A 83 18.37 6.09 -11.22
C ALA A 83 18.03 7.37 -11.98
N SER A 84 18.55 8.52 -11.53
CA SER A 84 18.37 9.76 -12.25
C SER A 84 18.85 9.49 -13.67
N ARG A 85 17.95 9.44 -14.66
CA ARG A 85 18.37 9.47 -16.06
C ARG A 85 18.94 10.87 -16.30
N LYS A 86 20.18 11.09 -15.86
CA LYS A 86 21.02 12.17 -16.35
C LYS A 86 21.39 11.79 -17.78
N GLY A 87 20.81 12.51 -18.72
CA GLY A 87 21.32 12.64 -20.08
C GLY A 87 20.79 11.62 -21.08
N LYS A 88 19.89 12.07 -21.95
CA LYS A 88 20.20 12.24 -23.37
C LYS A 88 19.35 13.36 -23.95
#